data_AF-A0A699WU38-F1
#
_entry.id   AF-A0A699WU38-F1
#
_cell.length_a   1.000
_cell.length_b   1.000
_cell.length_c   1.000
_cell.angle_alpha   90.00
_cell.angle_beta   90.00
_cell.angle_gamma   90.00
#
_symmetry.space_group_name_H-M   'P 1'
#
loop_
_entity.id
_entity.type
_entity.pdbx_description
1 polymer ?
#
loop_
_entity_poly.entity_id
_entity_poly.type
_entity_poly.pdbx_seq_one_letter_code
_entity_poly.pdbx_strand_id
1 'polypeptide(L)' 'LMVLFALDPSYRGSAGSALKHEFFHTSPWACDLSGLPVIQVDDDDLAQASELRKSRKQRTRK' A
#
# COMPACT_ATOMS: atom_id res chain seq x y z
N LEU A 1 -9.65 9.15 -9.95
CA LEU A 1 -9.83 8.01 -9.01
C LEU A 1 -10.78 6.90 -9.48
N MET A 2 -11.73 7.16 -10.41
CA MET A 2 -12.60 6.10 -10.95
C MET A 2 -11.85 4.91 -11.57
N VAL A 3 -10.63 5.16 -12.05
CA VAL A 3 -9.71 4.17 -12.62
C VAL A 3 -9.37 3.01 -11.66
N LEU A 4 -9.33 3.25 -10.34
CA LEU A 4 -9.03 2.23 -9.33
C LEU A 4 -10.28 1.48 -8.86
N PHE A 5 -11.45 2.13 -8.91
CA PHE A 5 -12.72 1.61 -8.39
C PHE A 5 -13.64 1.04 -9.49
N ALA A 6 -13.10 0.65 -10.64
CA ALA A 6 -13.88 0.00 -11.68
C ALA A 6 -14.40 -1.38 -11.19
N LEU A 7 -15.71 -1.60 -11.37
CA LEU A 7 -16.39 -2.86 -11.05
C LEU A 7 -15.88 -4.00 -11.93
N ASP A 8 -15.80 -3.75 -13.23
CA ASP A 8 -15.19 -4.67 -14.19
C ASP A 8 -13.66 -4.43 -14.24
N PRO A 9 -12.85 -5.46 -13.96
CA PRO A 9 -11.38 -5.38 -14.00
C PRO A 9 -10.82 -4.91 -15.34
N SER A 10 -11.51 -5.18 -16.45
CA SER A 10 -11.06 -4.84 -17.80
C SER A 10 -10.97 -3.32 -18.02
N TYR A 11 -11.80 -2.56 -17.28
CA TYR A 11 -11.78 -1.09 -17.29
C TYR A 11 -10.97 -0.49 -16.15
N ARG A 12 -10.43 -1.31 -15.25
CA ARG A 12 -9.55 -0.86 -14.18
C ARG A 12 -8.21 -0.48 -14.79
N GLY A 13 -7.70 0.71 -14.46
CA GLY A 13 -6.37 1.09 -14.92
C GLY A 13 -5.27 0.36 -14.17
N SER A 14 -4.08 0.39 -14.75
CA SER A 14 -2.86 -0.13 -14.14
C SER A 14 -2.29 0.86 -13.10
N ALA A 15 -1.39 0.36 -12.25
CA ALA A 15 -0.60 1.20 -11.36
C ALA A 15 0.16 2.31 -12.12
N GLY A 16 0.72 1.99 -13.29
CA GLY A 16 1.43 2.95 -14.12
C GLY A 16 0.55 4.09 -14.64
N SER A 17 -0.69 3.79 -15.06
CA SER A 17 -1.66 4.83 -15.42
C SER A 17 -2.13 5.65 -14.22
N ALA A 18 -2.23 5.04 -13.03
CA ALA A 18 -2.65 5.74 -11.82
C ALA A 18 -1.59 6.78 -11.36
N LEU A 19 -0.31 6.47 -11.46
CA LEU A 19 0.77 7.40 -11.09
C LEU A 19 0.86 8.64 -11.97
N LYS A 20 0.36 8.58 -13.22
CA LYS A 20 0.30 9.73 -14.15
C LYS A 20 -0.90 10.64 -13.91
N HIS A 21 -1.78 10.31 -12.96
CA HIS A 21 -2.97 11.09 -12.68
C HIS A 21 -2.62 12.42 -12.01
N GLU A 22 -3.39 13.46 -12.30
CA GLU A 22 -3.16 14.84 -11.80
C GLU A 22 -3.03 14.93 -10.28
N PHE A 23 -3.67 14.02 -9.55
CA PHE A 23 -3.56 13.88 -8.09
C PHE A 23 -2.10 13.94 -7.58
N PHE A 24 -1.14 13.37 -8.30
CA PHE A 24 0.28 13.39 -7.90
C PHE A 24 1.04 14.65 -8.34
N HIS A 25 0.43 15.48 -9.19
CA HIS A 25 1.05 16.66 -9.80
C HIS A 25 0.38 17.98 -9.38
N THR A 26 -0.78 17.92 -8.72
CA THR A 26 -1.50 19.07 -8.17
C THR A 26 -1.12 19.34 -6.72
N SER A 27 -1.06 20.60 -6.33
CA SER A 27 -0.86 20.98 -4.92
C SER A 27 -2.07 20.56 -4.07
N PRO A 28 -1.87 20.01 -2.86
CA PRO A 28 -0.59 19.77 -2.19
C PRO A 28 0.14 18.51 -2.70
N TRP A 29 1.46 18.59 -2.81
CA TRP A 29 2.28 17.44 -3.18
C TRP A 29 2.46 16.46 -2.02
N ALA A 30 2.84 15.23 -2.36
CA ALA A 30 3.18 14.22 -1.37
C ALA A 30 4.34 14.70 -0.47
N CYS A 31 4.20 14.49 0.84
CA CYS A 31 5.26 14.79 1.80
C CYS A 31 6.29 13.65 1.87
N ASP A 32 7.47 13.98 2.40
CA ASP A 32 8.48 12.97 2.73
C ASP A 32 7.98 12.03 3.85
N LEU A 33 8.61 10.85 3.94
CA LEU A 33 8.26 9.84 4.94
C LEU A 33 8.37 10.36 6.39
N SER A 34 9.24 11.33 6.66
CA SER A 34 9.36 11.99 7.97
C SER A 34 8.17 12.89 8.33
N GLY A 35 7.36 13.28 7.34
CA GLY A 35 6.14 14.06 7.55
C GLY A 35 4.90 13.20 7.82
N LEU A 36 5.03 11.87 7.75
CA LEU A 36 3.93 10.96 8.05
C LEU A 36 3.72 10.85 9.57
N PRO A 37 2.48 10.68 10.04
CA PRO A 37 2.21 10.45 11.45
C PRO A 37 2.90 9.15 11.90
N VAL A 38 3.62 9.22 13.02
CA VAL A 38 4.20 8.05 13.65
C VAL A 38 3.07 7.23 14.26
N ILE A 39 2.76 6.10 13.66
CA ILE A 39 1.88 5.10 14.26
C ILE A 39 2.70 4.39 15.33
N GLN A 40 2.37 4.63 16.59
CA GLN A 40 2.93 3.84 17.69
C GLN A 40 2.31 2.46 17.62
N VAL A 41 3.13 1.48 17.28
CA VAL A 41 2.77 0.06 17.30
C VAL A 41 3.52 -0.52 18.49
N ASP A 42 2.79 -1.20 19.37
CA ASP A 42 3.43 -1.90 20.48
C ASP A 42 4.36 -2.99 19.93
N ASP A 43 5.51 -3.19 20.58
CA ASP A 43 6.56 -4.10 20.11
C ASP A 43 6.03 -5.54 19.92
N ASP A 44 5.08 -5.93 20.78
CA ASP A 44 4.37 -7.22 20.70
C ASP A 44 3.55 -7.38 19.41
N ASP A 45 2.88 -6.33 18.93
CA ASP A 45 2.11 -6.36 17.68
C ASP A 45 3.02 -6.49 16.46
N LEU A 46 4.19 -5.84 16.51
CA LEU A 46 5.20 -5.91 15.45
C LEU A 46 5.82 -7.32 15.39
N ALA A 47 6.11 -7.91 16.55
CA ALA A 47 6.61 -9.27 16.66
C ALA A 47 5.61 -10.28 16.07
N GLN A 48 4.33 -10.19 16.44
CA GLN A 48 3.27 -11.05 15.91
C GLN A 48 3.10 -10.93 14.39
N ALA A 49 3.13 -9.70 13.85
CA ALA A 49 3.04 -9.48 12.40
C ALA A 49 4.23 -10.13 11.64
N SER A 50 5.42 -10.11 12.24
CA SER A 50 6.61 -10.74 11.67
C SER A 50 6.50 -12.28 11.65
N GLU A 51 5.96 -12.89 12.71
CA GLU A 51 5.76 -14.33 12.83
C GLU A 51 4.71 -14.85 11.84
N LEU A 52 3.62 -14.09 11.64
CA LEU A 52 2.63 -14.35 10.59
C LEU A 52 3.25 -14.37 9.19
N ARG A 53 4.18 -13.45 8.90
CA ARG A 53 4.90 -13.43 7.61
C ARG A 53 5.84 -14.63 7.45
N LYS A 54 6.50 -15.08 8.53
CA LYS A 54 7.39 -16.25 8.51
C LYS A 54 6.62 -17.55 8.31
N SER A 55 5.55 -17.77 9.06
CA SER A 55 4.72 -18.98 8.95
C SER A 55 4.13 -19.16 7.54
N ARG A 56 3.70 -18.06 6.92
CA ARG A 56 3.17 -18.07 5.54
C ARG A 56 4.23 -18.43 4.49
N LYS A 57 5.50 -18.04 4.69
CA LYS A 57 6.63 -18.44 3.82
C LYS A 57 6.99 -19.92 3.95
N GLN A 58 6.77 -20.51 5.12
CA GLN A 58 7.01 -21.95 5.31
C GLN A 58 5.93 -22.79 4.64
N ARG A 59 4.68 -22.31 4.64
CA ARG A 59 3.55 -23.01 4.00
C ARG A 59 3.62 -23.06 2.48
N THR A 60 4.31 -22.12 1.83
CA THR A 60 4.52 -22.11 0.37
C THR A 60 5.76 -22.87 -0.10
N ARG A 61 6.57 -23.38 0.83
CA ARG A 61 7.77 -24.19 0.55
C ARG A 61 7.57 -25.70 0.73
N LYS A 62 6.34 -26.13 1.04
CA LYS A 62 5.94 -27.54 1.09
C LYS A 62 5.10 -27.90 -0.13
#